data_AF-A0A1F0GNH7-F1
#
_entry.id   AF-A0A1F0GNH7-F1
#
_cell.length_a   1.000
_cell.length_b   1.000
_cell.length_c   1.000
_cell.angle_alpha   90.00
_cell.angle_beta   90.00
_cell.angle_gamma   90.00
#
_symmetry.space_group_name_H-M   'P 1'
#
loop_
_entity.id
_entity.type
_entity.pdbx_description
1 polymer ?
#
loop_
_entity_poly.entity_id
_entity_poly.type
_entity_poly.pdbx_seq_one_letter_code
_entity_poly.pdbx_strand_id
1 'polypeptide(L)'
;MNSYLIIGNLKKNKKLDKDFEKLLEEHLNYHENEVDVGNLIISGPRDEGGGIGIYLGDEVKDFCDNDPLVLGGYLDYEIIKFYPNAINKNLIELFIQ
;
A
#
# COMPACT_ATOMS: atom_id res chain seq x y z
N MET A 1 -9.15 0.92 -16.34
CA MET A 1 -8.76 0.70 -14.94
C MET A 1 -8.42 2.05 -14.34
N ASN A 2 -9.04 2.43 -13.22
CA ASN A 2 -8.69 3.67 -12.54
C ASN A 2 -7.34 3.51 -11.83
N SER A 3 -6.59 4.60 -11.69
CA SER A 3 -5.27 4.62 -11.04
C SER A 3 -5.32 5.46 -9.78
N TYR A 4 -4.65 4.99 -8.73
CA TYR A 4 -4.66 5.60 -7.41
C TYR A 4 -3.25 5.62 -6.82
N LEU A 5 -2.89 6.75 -6.21
CA LEU A 5 -1.80 6.80 -5.25
C LEU A 5 -2.42 6.53 -3.87
N ILE A 6 -1.90 5.52 -3.19
CA ILE A 6 -2.28 5.21 -1.81
C ILE A 6 -1.15 5.66 -0.89
N ILE A 7 -1.51 6.37 0.17
CA ILE A 7 -0.56 6.88 1.17
C ILE A 7 -1.01 6.37 2.53
N GLY A 8 -0.28 5.40 3.07
CA GLY A 8 -0.52 4.86 4.41
C GLY A 8 0.18 5.74 5.45
N ASN A 9 -0.56 6.27 6.41
CA ASN A 9 -0.08 7.12 7.49
C ASN A 9 -0.13 6.37 8.83
N LEU A 10 1.02 6.14 9.47
CA LEU A 10 1.05 5.52 10.79
C LEU A 10 0.44 6.47 11.84
N LYS A 11 -0.43 5.91 12.68
CA LYS A 11 -1.07 6.62 13.79
C LYS A 11 -0.06 6.89 14.89
N LYS A 12 0.30 8.17 15.07
CA LYS A 12 1.28 8.63 16.07
C LYS A 12 0.87 8.37 17.53
N ASN A 13 -0.41 8.18 17.80
CA ASN A 13 -0.95 7.95 19.14
C ASN A 13 -0.97 6.47 19.54
N LYS A 14 -0.53 5.55 18.67
CA LYS A 14 -0.54 4.12 18.96
C LYS A 14 0.88 3.61 19.22
N LYS A 15 1.03 2.83 20.29
CA LYS A 15 2.30 2.18 20.63
C LYS A 15 2.56 1.03 19.66
N LEU A 16 3.75 0.98 19.08
CA LEU A 16 4.21 -0.16 18.29
C LEU A 16 4.64 -1.26 19.27
N ASP A 17 3.80 -2.27 19.41
CA ASP A 17 3.95 -3.40 20.32
C ASP A 17 4.07 -4.73 19.55
N LYS A 18 4.02 -5.86 20.26
CA LYS A 18 4.13 -7.18 19.62
C LYS A 18 2.99 -7.47 18.64
N ASP A 19 1.81 -6.92 18.90
CA ASP A 19 0.67 -7.06 18.00
C ASP A 19 0.91 -6.30 16.69
N PHE A 20 1.57 -5.13 16.76
CA PHE A 20 2.01 -4.41 15.57
C PHE A 20 2.97 -5.23 14.71
N GLU A 21 3.98 -5.90 15.31
CA GLU A 21 4.94 -6.71 14.54
C GLU A 21 4.25 -7.83 13.75
N LYS A 22 3.29 -8.53 14.38
CA LYS A 22 2.48 -9.55 13.71
C LYS A 22 1.64 -8.98 12.57
N LEU A 23 0.96 -7.87 12.81
CA LEU A 23 0.11 -7.23 11.80
C LEU A 23 0.94 -6.61 10.66
N LEU A 24 2.18 -6.20 10.92
CA LEU A 24 3.10 -5.74 9.89
C LEU A 24 3.47 -6.88 8.92
N GLU A 25 3.75 -8.07 9.43
CA GLU A 25 3.99 -9.25 8.58
C GLU A 25 2.76 -9.59 7.73
N GLU A 26 1.56 -9.57 8.32
CA GLU A 26 0.30 -9.79 7.60
C GLU A 26 0.08 -8.71 6.53
N HIS A 27 0.39 -7.44 6.83
CA HIS A 27 0.32 -6.32 5.88
C HIS A 27 1.26 -6.48 4.69
N LEU A 28 2.51 -6.91 4.92
CA LEU A 28 3.46 -7.16 3.84
C LEU A 28 2.97 -8.29 2.93
N ASN A 29 2.51 -9.41 3.50
CA ASN A 29 1.93 -10.52 2.73
C ASN A 29 0.68 -10.09 1.95
N TYR A 30 -0.17 -9.25 2.55
CA TYR A 30 -1.36 -8.71 1.91
C TYR A 30 -1.02 -7.86 0.68
N HIS A 31 0.02 -7.03 0.77
CA HIS A 31 0.54 -6.25 -0.36
C HIS A 31 1.14 -7.13 -1.45
N GLU A 32 1.94 -8.14 -1.08
CA GLU A 32 2.54 -9.08 -2.04
C GLU A 32 1.48 -9.80 -2.89
N ASN A 33 0.37 -10.25 -2.27
CA ASN A 33 -0.73 -10.87 -3.01
C ASN A 33 -1.36 -9.93 -4.06
N GLU A 34 -1.53 -8.64 -3.72
CA GLU A 34 -2.09 -7.66 -4.67
C GLU A 34 -1.10 -7.28 -5.79
N VAL A 35 0.21 -7.40 -5.51
CA VAL A 35 1.24 -7.30 -6.54
C VAL A 35 1.16 -8.48 -7.50
N ASP A 36 1.02 -9.71 -6.99
CA ASP A 36 0.95 -10.93 -7.80
C ASP A 36 -0.23 -10.93 -8.79
N VAL A 37 -1.36 -10.35 -8.42
CA VAL A 37 -2.54 -10.20 -9.30
C VAL A 37 -2.52 -8.93 -10.17
N GLY A 38 -1.52 -8.06 -9.98
CA GLY A 38 -1.28 -6.88 -10.82
C GLY A 38 -2.11 -5.64 -10.47
N ASN A 39 -2.79 -5.64 -9.31
CA ASN A 39 -3.54 -4.48 -8.83
C ASN A 39 -2.62 -3.46 -8.16
N LEU A 40 -1.70 -3.92 -7.30
CA LEU A 40 -0.68 -3.07 -6.68
C LEU A 40 0.60 -3.11 -7.52
N ILE A 41 0.99 -2.01 -8.12
CA ILE A 41 2.14 -1.97 -9.05
C ILE A 41 3.46 -1.86 -8.32
N ILE A 42 3.48 -1.08 -7.26
CA ILE A 42 4.64 -0.85 -6.40
C ILE A 42 4.13 -0.34 -5.07
N SER A 43 4.78 -0.76 -3.98
CA SER A 43 4.60 -0.15 -2.67
C SER A 43 5.88 -0.22 -1.85
N GLY A 44 5.96 0.59 -0.80
CA GLY A 44 7.08 0.56 0.13
C GLY A 44 6.91 1.53 1.29
N PRO A 45 7.81 1.45 2.29
CA PRO A 45 7.78 2.34 3.45
C PRO A 45 8.17 3.77 3.07
N ARG A 46 7.63 4.75 3.80
CA ARG A 46 8.05 6.15 3.73
C ARG A 46 8.97 6.50 4.90
N ASP A 47 9.92 7.42 4.67
CA ASP A 47 10.86 7.90 5.70
C ASP A 47 10.17 8.49 6.94
N GLU A 48 9.04 9.18 6.74
CA GLU A 48 8.25 9.78 7.82
C GLU A 48 7.30 8.79 8.53
N GLY A 49 7.33 7.51 8.13
CA GLY A 49 6.49 6.44 8.66
C GLY A 49 5.30 6.10 7.75
N GLY A 50 4.84 4.86 7.88
CA GLY A 50 3.79 4.30 7.02
C GLY A 50 4.32 3.89 5.66
N GLY A 51 3.48 3.99 4.62
CA GLY A 51 3.81 3.50 3.29
C GLY A 51 3.23 4.35 2.16
N ILE A 52 3.66 4.05 0.94
CA ILE A 52 3.18 4.65 -0.29
C ILE A 52 3.09 3.57 -1.37
N GLY A 53 2.11 3.66 -2.27
CA GLY A 53 2.01 2.72 -3.39
C GLY A 53 1.12 3.22 -4.53
N ILE A 54 1.21 2.54 -5.66
CA ILE A 54 0.37 2.79 -6.84
C ILE A 54 -0.57 1.61 -7.03
N TYR A 55 -1.87 1.86 -6.92
CA TYR A 55 -2.92 0.86 -7.07
C TYR A 55 -3.72 1.09 -8.35
N LEU A 56 -4.08 0.02 -9.05
CA LEU A 56 -4.91 0.01 -10.24
C LEU A 56 -6.17 -0.82 -9.98
N GLY A 57 -7.34 -0.22 -10.14
CA GLY A 57 -8.62 -0.92 -9.95
C GLY A 57 -9.57 -0.16 -9.04
N ASP A 58 -10.86 -0.40 -9.24
CA ASP A 58 -11.93 0.31 -8.52
C ASP A 58 -12.09 -0.19 -7.07
N GLU A 59 -11.54 -1.37 -6.78
CA GLU A 59 -11.51 -2.01 -5.46
C GLU A 59 -10.51 -1.38 -4.49
N VAL A 60 -9.82 -0.28 -4.86
CA VAL A 60 -8.79 0.36 -4.02
C VAL A 60 -9.26 0.69 -2.61
N LYS A 61 -10.54 1.07 -2.46
CA LYS A 61 -11.10 1.40 -1.15
C LYS A 61 -11.22 0.14 -0.29
N ASP A 62 -11.74 -0.94 -0.87
CA ASP A 62 -11.89 -2.21 -0.18
C ASP A 62 -10.51 -2.80 0.15
N PHE A 63 -9.54 -2.66 -0.74
CA PHE A 63 -8.15 -3.00 -0.47
C PHE A 63 -7.62 -2.27 0.77
N CYS A 64 -7.73 -0.93 0.80
CA CYS A 64 -7.25 -0.10 1.91
C CYS A 64 -7.98 -0.37 3.23
N ASP A 65 -9.29 -0.58 3.21
CA ASP A 65 -10.09 -0.80 4.41
C ASP A 65 -9.82 -2.18 5.06
N ASN A 66 -9.37 -3.16 4.27
CA ASN A 66 -9.05 -4.52 4.73
C ASN A 66 -7.55 -4.74 5.01
N ASP A 67 -6.72 -3.70 4.92
CA ASP A 67 -5.31 -3.80 5.29
C ASP A 67 -5.18 -4.19 6.77
N PRO A 68 -4.34 -5.20 7.12
CA PRO A 68 -4.14 -5.64 8.50
C PRO A 68 -3.75 -4.52 9.48
N LEU A 69 -2.94 -3.53 9.05
CA LEU A 69 -2.59 -2.39 9.89
C LEU A 69 -3.74 -1.39 10.05
N VAL A 70 -4.64 -1.29 9.08
CA VAL A 70 -5.88 -0.47 9.20
C VAL A 70 -6.88 -1.14 10.12
N LEU A 71 -7.14 -2.44 9.94
CA LEU A 71 -8.01 -3.24 10.82
C LEU A 71 -7.47 -3.27 12.25
N GLY A 72 -6.15 -3.37 12.38
CA GLY A 72 -5.44 -3.24 13.65
C GLY A 72 -5.46 -1.83 14.21
N GLY A 73 -5.92 -0.80 13.49
CA GLY A 73 -5.99 0.58 13.95
C GLY A 73 -4.63 1.26 14.12
N TYR A 74 -3.61 0.84 13.38
CA TYR A 74 -2.26 1.42 13.35
C TYR A 74 -2.02 2.35 12.16
N LEU A 75 -2.80 2.20 11.08
CA LEU A 75 -2.63 2.92 9.83
C LEU A 75 -3.95 3.60 9.41
N ASP A 76 -3.86 4.73 8.72
CA ASP A 76 -4.94 5.32 7.91
C ASP A 76 -4.44 5.51 6.49
N TYR A 77 -5.30 5.25 5.49
CA TYR A 77 -5.00 5.54 4.09
C TYR A 77 -5.57 6.88 3.63
N GLU A 78 -4.76 7.62 2.87
CA GLU A 78 -5.23 8.62 1.92
C GLU A 78 -5.21 7.99 0.52
N ILE A 79 -6.32 8.16 -0.22
CA ILE A 79 -6.50 7.59 -1.57
C ILE A 79 -6.66 8.74 -2.55
N ILE A 80 -5.71 8.88 -3.48
CA ILE A 80 -5.69 9.94 -4.47
C ILE A 80 -5.87 9.34 -5.86
N LYS A 81 -7.04 9.55 -6.47
CA LYS A 81 -7.28 9.16 -7.86
C LYS A 81 -6.48 10.04 -8.80
N PHE A 82 -5.79 9.44 -9.76
CA PHE A 82 -5.06 10.16 -10.80
C PHE A 82 -5.23 9.50 -12.17
N TYR A 83 -4.81 10.22 -13.21
CA TYR A 83 -4.86 9.75 -14.59
C TYR A 83 -3.43 9.81 -15.18
N PRO A 84 -2.77 8.66 -15.39
CA PRO A 84 -1.40 8.65 -15.89
C PRO A 84 -1.35 9.20 -17.32
N ASN A 85 -0.55 10.25 -17.54
CA ASN A 85 -0.30 10.80 -18.89
C ASN A 85 0.76 10.01 -19.67
N ALA A 86 1.67 9.33 -18.96
CA ALA A 86 2.72 8.50 -19.53
C ALA A 86 3.00 7.31 -18.59
N ILE A 87 3.30 6.14 -19.17
CA ILE A 87 3.58 4.90 -18.45
C ILE A 87 4.85 4.28 -19.02
N ASN A 88 5.84 4.00 -18.18
CA ASN A 88 7.01 3.25 -18.58
C ASN A 88 6.68 1.75 -18.63
N LYS A 89 6.73 1.14 -19.81
CA LYS A 89 6.38 -0.29 -19.98
C LYS A 89 7.45 -1.24 -19.41
N ASN A 90 8.66 -0.75 -19.13
CA ASN A 90 9.78 -1.55 -18.64
C ASN A 90 9.96 -1.40 -17.12
N LEU A 91 8.90 -1.04 -16.40
CA LEU A 91 8.95 -0.66 -14.99
C LEU A 91 9.60 -1.75 -14.12
N ILE A 92 9.32 -3.03 -14.38
CA ILE A 92 9.86 -4.19 -13.63
C ILE A 92 11.39 -4.29 -13.75
N GLU A 93 11.96 -4.01 -14.93
CA GLU A 93 13.41 -4.11 -15.18
C GLU A 93 14.23 -3.10 -14.35
N LEU A 94 13.58 -2.06 -13.80
CA LEU A 94 14.24 -1.04 -12.99
C LEU A 94 14.38 -1.44 -11.51
N PHE A 95 13.59 -2.41 -11.03
CA PHE A 95 13.51 -2.79 -9.61
C PHE A 95 14.11 -4.16 -9.31
N ILE A 96 14.42 -4.96 -10.33
CA ILE A 96 15.20 -6.19 -10.17
C ILE A 96 16.67 -5.84 -10.42
N GLN A 97 17.45 -5.69 -9.36
CA GLN A 97 18.92 -5.59 -9.42
C GLN A 97 19.57 -6.94 -9.13
#